data_AF-A0A3D4EBK9-F1
#
_entry.id   AF-A0A3D4EBK9-F1
#
_cell.length_a   1.000
_cell.length_b   1.000
_cell.length_c   1.000
_cell.angle_alpha   90.00
_cell.angle_beta   90.00
_cell.angle_gamma   90.00
#
_symmetry.space_group_name_H-M   'P 1'
#
loop_
_entity.id
_entity.type
_entity.pdbx_description
1 polymer ?
#
loop_
_entity_poly.entity_id
_entity_poly.type
_entity_poly.pdbx_seq_one_letter_code
_entity_poly.pdbx_strand_id
1 'polypeptide(L)'
;MVRIFCKNTGTYKEFLEGTPLLDIAPAFEFDKPYDILAAKVNNVAEGLRFRVFHNRDVEFLDYRTYIGRSFYSRSLCFLLYKATRDLFPESRMTIRRPISKGYFCSVFKNDGSFLTEEDVEAIGVRMRELVIENIPFRRKELQIEEAIKIFKESGDLDKVKLLETCGEVYITCYSLGDVTDYYYDELVPSTGYLKTFGVKL
;
A
#
# COMPACT_ATOMS: atom_id res chain seq x y z
N MET A 1 2.23 -28.82 -7.84
CA MET A 1 3.07 -28.48 -6.65
C MET A 1 4.19 -27.60 -7.16
N VAL A 2 4.50 -26.51 -6.46
CA VAL A 2 5.60 -25.59 -6.80
C VAL A 2 6.70 -25.65 -5.76
N ARG A 3 7.94 -25.61 -6.23
CA ARG A 3 9.13 -25.59 -5.38
C ARG A 3 9.64 -24.16 -5.22
N ILE A 4 9.71 -23.70 -3.98
CA ILE A 4 10.19 -22.36 -3.63
C ILE A 4 11.56 -22.47 -2.96
N PHE A 5 12.54 -21.76 -3.51
CA PHE A 5 13.83 -21.52 -2.86
C PHE A 5 13.75 -20.25 -2.02
N CYS A 6 13.95 -20.35 -0.71
CA CYS A 6 14.01 -19.18 0.16
C CYS A 6 15.45 -18.70 0.30
N LYS A 7 15.76 -17.51 -0.23
CA LYS A 7 17.09 -16.91 -0.16
C LYS A 7 17.49 -16.54 1.27
N ASN A 8 16.53 -16.23 2.14
CA ASN A 8 16.82 -15.88 3.55
C ASN A 8 17.39 -17.07 4.34
N THR A 9 17.01 -18.30 3.97
CA THR A 9 17.42 -19.54 4.66
C THR A 9 18.39 -20.39 3.84
N GLY A 10 18.46 -20.20 2.53
CA GLY A 10 19.21 -21.07 1.62
C GLY A 10 18.57 -22.45 1.45
N THR A 11 17.27 -22.59 1.68
CA THR A 11 16.56 -23.89 1.67
C THR A 11 15.38 -23.90 0.71
N TYR A 12 14.91 -25.11 0.36
CA TYR A 12 13.74 -25.32 -0.49
C TYR A 12 12.57 -25.87 0.33
N LYS A 13 11.36 -25.46 -0.03
CA LYS A 13 10.09 -26.10 0.41
C LYS A 13 9.11 -26.16 -0.75
N GLU A 14 8.15 -27.09 -0.66
CA GLU A 14 7.11 -27.27 -1.67
C GLU A 14 5.76 -26.76 -1.15
N PHE A 15 5.00 -26.16 -2.07
CA PHE A 15 3.70 -25.59 -1.79
C PHE A 15 2.71 -25.93 -2.90
N LEU A 16 1.42 -25.81 -2.62
CA LEU A 16 0.39 -25.92 -3.65
C LEU A 16 0.51 -24.74 -4.63
N GLU A 17 0.11 -24.98 -5.86
CA GLU A 17 0.03 -23.90 -6.86
C GLU A 17 -0.99 -22.85 -6.42
N GLY A 18 -0.63 -21.59 -6.60
CA GLY A 18 -1.45 -20.45 -6.21
C GLY A 18 -1.37 -20.09 -4.72
N THR A 19 -0.54 -20.75 -3.91
CA THR A 19 -0.28 -20.31 -2.52
C THR A 19 0.32 -18.90 -2.53
N PRO A 20 -0.20 -17.94 -1.73
CA PRO A 20 0.35 -16.60 -1.65
C PRO A 20 1.65 -16.57 -0.83
N LEU A 21 2.54 -15.62 -1.13
CA LEU A 21 3.79 -15.43 -0.39
C LEU A 21 3.58 -15.19 1.12
N LEU A 22 2.44 -14.59 1.49
CA LEU A 22 2.02 -14.39 2.88
C LEU A 22 1.92 -15.70 3.66
N ASP A 23 1.43 -16.76 3.02
CA ASP A 23 1.27 -18.08 3.64
C ASP A 23 2.56 -18.91 3.56
N ILE A 24 3.46 -18.56 2.64
CA ILE A 24 4.77 -19.20 2.45
C ILE A 24 5.78 -18.69 3.49
N ALA A 25 5.77 -17.40 3.82
CA ALA A 25 6.76 -16.78 4.71
C ALA A 25 6.87 -17.44 6.10
N PRO A 26 5.77 -17.86 6.77
CA PRO A 26 5.83 -18.55 8.05
C PRO A 26 6.49 -19.93 7.96
N ALA A 27 6.45 -20.59 6.80
CA ALA A 27 7.06 -21.91 6.63
C ALA A 27 8.59 -21.88 6.66
N PHE A 28 9.23 -20.71 6.51
CA PHE A 28 10.69 -20.60 6.59
C PHE A 28 11.13 -19.95 7.91
N GLU A 29 12.13 -20.53 8.56
CA GLU A 29 12.69 -20.06 9.83
C GLU A 29 13.95 -19.22 9.56
N PHE A 30 13.86 -17.92 9.81
CA PHE A 30 14.95 -16.95 9.72
C PHE A 30 14.71 -15.80 10.70
N ASP A 31 15.71 -14.96 10.91
CA ASP A 31 15.60 -13.77 11.76
C ASP A 31 14.61 -12.75 11.18
N LYS A 32 13.53 -12.48 11.92
CA LYS A 32 12.41 -11.59 11.55
C LYS A 32 12.14 -10.58 12.68
N PRO A 33 13.03 -9.60 12.90
CA PRO A 33 12.86 -8.61 13.97
C PRO A 33 11.69 -7.64 13.70
N TYR A 34 11.24 -7.55 12.45
CA TYR A 34 10.09 -6.77 12.03
C TYR A 34 9.16 -7.63 11.18
N ASP A 35 7.91 -7.18 11.02
CA ASP A 35 6.96 -7.80 10.10
C ASP A 35 7.54 -7.85 8.67
N ILE A 36 7.32 -8.95 7.96
CA ILE A 36 7.64 -9.04 6.53
C ILE A 36 6.67 -8.15 5.78
N LEU A 37 7.21 -7.26 4.94
CA LEU A 37 6.44 -6.23 4.25
C LEU A 37 6.30 -6.51 2.75
N ALA A 38 7.30 -7.17 2.19
CA ALA A 38 7.40 -7.45 0.76
C ALA A 38 8.24 -8.71 0.52
N ALA A 39 8.32 -9.13 -0.73
CA ALA A 39 9.28 -10.14 -1.16
C ALA A 39 9.88 -9.78 -2.51
N LYS A 40 11.05 -10.33 -2.85
CA LYS A 40 11.50 -10.43 -4.22
C LYS A 40 11.21 -11.81 -4.76
N VAL A 41 10.53 -11.89 -5.89
CA VAL A 41 10.31 -13.11 -6.66
C VAL A 41 11.17 -13.03 -7.91
N ASN A 42 12.18 -13.90 -8.02
CA ASN A 42 13.18 -13.84 -9.11
C ASN A 42 13.76 -12.42 -9.31
N ASN A 43 14.07 -11.75 -8.20
CA ASN A 43 14.59 -10.37 -8.11
C ASN A 43 13.59 -9.24 -8.45
N VAL A 44 12.33 -9.54 -8.76
CA VAL A 44 11.26 -8.54 -8.93
C VAL A 44 10.54 -8.33 -7.61
N ALA A 45 10.32 -7.07 -7.21
CA ALA A 45 9.64 -6.74 -5.95
C ALA A 45 8.13 -6.99 -6.07
N GLU A 46 7.59 -7.80 -5.17
CA GLU A 46 6.21 -8.25 -5.16
C GLU A 46 5.58 -8.09 -3.77
N GLY A 47 4.26 -7.90 -3.75
CA GLY A 47 3.47 -7.89 -2.52
C GLY A 47 3.29 -9.30 -1.95
N LEU A 48 3.02 -9.41 -0.64
CA LEU A 48 2.85 -10.73 0.00
C LEU A 48 1.59 -11.47 -0.45
N ARG A 49 0.62 -10.79 -1.07
CA ARG A 49 -0.54 -11.44 -1.68
C ARG A 49 -0.26 -12.05 -3.06
N PHE A 50 0.96 -11.84 -3.61
CA PHE A 50 1.39 -12.47 -4.85
C PHE A 50 1.30 -14.00 -4.75
N ARG A 51 0.71 -14.63 -5.75
CA ARG A 51 0.49 -16.08 -5.82
C ARG A 51 1.54 -16.75 -6.69
N VAL A 52 2.15 -17.82 -6.19
CA VAL A 52 3.17 -18.56 -6.94
C VAL A 52 2.54 -19.71 -7.74
N PHE A 53 2.70 -19.70 -9.06
CA PHE A 53 2.23 -20.76 -9.96
C PHE A 53 3.36 -21.60 -10.58
N HIS A 54 4.61 -21.17 -10.38
CA HIS A 54 5.80 -21.83 -10.88
C HIS A 54 6.89 -21.85 -9.81
N ASN A 55 7.94 -22.63 -10.04
CA ASN A 55 9.12 -22.60 -9.18
C ASN A 55 9.75 -21.22 -9.18
N ARG A 56 10.11 -20.71 -8.01
CA ARG A 56 10.64 -19.36 -7.83
C ARG A 56 11.72 -19.30 -6.75
N ASP A 57 12.61 -18.34 -6.92
CA ASP A 57 13.48 -17.85 -5.87
C ASP A 57 12.80 -16.70 -5.15
N VAL A 58 12.65 -16.81 -3.83
CA VAL A 58 11.97 -15.83 -3.00
C VAL A 58 12.91 -15.30 -1.92
N GLU A 59 13.03 -13.98 -1.84
CA GLU A 59 13.68 -13.27 -0.73
C GLU A 59 12.62 -12.46 0.01
N PHE A 60 12.32 -12.79 1.25
CA PHE A 60 11.41 -12.04 2.10
C PHE A 60 12.11 -10.81 2.69
N LEU A 61 11.39 -9.70 2.70
CA LEU A 61 11.94 -8.39 3.01
C LEU A 61 11.14 -7.72 4.13
N ASP A 62 11.86 -7.23 5.13
CA ASP A 62 11.32 -6.44 6.22
C ASP A 62 11.75 -4.96 6.11
N TYR A 63 11.46 -4.17 7.15
CA TYR A 63 11.76 -2.73 7.20
C TYR A 63 13.27 -2.39 7.15
N ARG A 64 14.18 -3.35 7.35
CA ARG A 64 15.63 -3.12 7.20
C ARG A 64 16.04 -2.87 5.75
N THR A 65 15.20 -3.28 4.81
CA THR A 65 15.45 -3.15 3.36
C THR A 65 14.83 -1.90 2.76
N TYR A 66 15.39 -1.39 1.66
CA TYR A 66 14.81 -0.25 0.94
C TYR A 66 13.40 -0.55 0.44
N ILE A 67 13.21 -1.72 -0.21
CA ILE A 67 11.91 -2.14 -0.74
C ILE A 67 10.86 -2.24 0.37
N GLY A 68 11.21 -2.86 1.52
CA GLY A 68 10.30 -2.93 2.66
C GLY A 68 9.87 -1.54 3.18
N ARG A 69 10.81 -0.59 3.30
CA ARG A 69 10.49 0.80 3.67
C ARG A 69 9.61 1.51 2.64
N SER A 70 9.83 1.27 1.35
CA SER A 70 9.00 1.84 0.28
C SER A 70 7.56 1.33 0.34
N PHE A 71 7.37 0.02 0.56
CA PHE A 71 6.05 -0.58 0.75
C PHE A 71 5.33 0.00 1.96
N TYR A 72 6.04 0.08 3.08
CA TYR A 72 5.52 0.69 4.31
C TYR A 72 5.06 2.13 4.09
N SER A 73 5.95 2.95 3.50
CA SER A 73 5.73 4.38 3.29
C SER A 73 4.56 4.66 2.33
N ARG A 74 4.47 3.92 1.21
CA ARG A 74 3.36 4.04 0.25
C ARG A 74 2.03 3.64 0.88
N SER A 75 2.03 2.57 1.66
CA SER A 75 0.83 2.11 2.35
C SER A 75 0.40 3.11 3.44
N LEU A 76 1.36 3.76 4.12
CA LEU A 76 1.10 4.82 5.08
C LEU A 76 0.52 6.07 4.42
N CYS A 77 0.97 6.41 3.20
CA CYS A 77 0.39 7.49 2.40
C CYS A 77 -1.09 7.21 2.09
N PHE A 78 -1.43 5.97 1.73
CA PHE A 78 -2.83 5.61 1.49
C PHE A 78 -3.67 5.63 2.78
N LEU A 79 -3.10 5.16 3.90
CA LEU A 79 -3.74 5.23 5.22
C LEU A 79 -4.06 6.69 5.61
N LEU A 80 -3.11 7.60 5.38
CA LEU A 80 -3.29 9.04 5.62
C LEU A 80 -4.40 9.61 4.74
N TYR A 81 -4.39 9.30 3.43
CA TYR A 81 -5.45 9.73 2.51
C TYR A 81 -6.84 9.25 2.95
N LYS A 82 -6.96 7.98 3.35
CA LYS A 82 -8.22 7.43 3.88
C LYS A 82 -8.67 8.16 5.15
N ALA A 83 -7.77 8.34 6.12
CA ALA A 83 -8.10 9.05 7.36
C ALA A 83 -8.53 10.50 7.11
N THR A 84 -7.88 11.20 6.18
CA THR A 84 -8.27 12.56 5.77
C THR A 84 -9.64 12.56 5.10
N ARG A 85 -9.97 11.59 4.24
CA ARG A 85 -11.29 11.47 3.61
C ARG A 85 -12.40 11.10 4.60
N ASP A 86 -12.10 10.34 5.65
CA ASP A 86 -13.07 10.04 6.72
C ASP A 86 -13.51 11.30 7.47
N LEU A 87 -12.55 12.18 7.78
CA LEU A 87 -12.80 13.40 8.55
C LEU A 87 -13.25 14.57 7.68
N PHE A 88 -12.71 14.66 6.47
CA PHE A 88 -12.95 15.74 5.52
C PHE A 88 -13.29 15.16 4.13
N PRO A 89 -14.52 14.63 3.95
CA PRO A 89 -14.91 13.90 2.74
C PRO A 89 -14.75 14.68 1.44
N GLU A 90 -14.90 16.00 1.51
CA GLU A 90 -14.80 16.88 0.35
C GLU A 90 -13.41 17.49 0.16
N SER A 91 -12.45 17.14 1.02
CA SER A 91 -11.10 17.68 0.92
C SER A 91 -10.33 17.10 -0.26
N ARG A 92 -9.38 17.88 -0.76
CA ARG A 92 -8.38 17.44 -1.74
C ARG A 92 -7.04 17.34 -1.08
N MET A 93 -6.46 16.15 -1.10
CA MET A 93 -5.15 15.88 -0.56
C MET A 93 -4.15 15.63 -1.69
N THR A 94 -2.96 16.22 -1.58
CA THR A 94 -1.84 15.98 -2.48
C THR A 94 -0.63 15.54 -1.67
N ILE A 95 -0.05 14.41 -2.04
CA ILE A 95 1.18 13.89 -1.43
C ILE A 95 2.36 14.34 -2.28
N ARG A 96 3.31 15.06 -1.68
CA ARG A 96 4.54 15.47 -2.36
C ARG A 96 5.60 14.40 -2.27
N ARG A 97 6.71 14.63 -2.97
CA ARG A 97 7.88 13.76 -2.94
C ARG A 97 8.37 13.57 -1.49
N PRO A 98 8.98 12.40 -1.19
CA PRO A 98 9.56 12.17 0.13
C PRO A 98 10.53 13.30 0.50
N ILE A 99 10.41 13.82 1.71
CA ILE A 99 11.33 14.80 2.29
C ILE A 99 12.03 14.14 3.47
N SER A 100 13.34 13.92 3.35
CA SER A 100 14.15 13.27 4.38
C SER A 100 13.56 11.93 4.82
N LYS A 101 13.07 11.82 6.07
CA LYS A 101 12.51 10.60 6.67
C LYS A 101 10.97 10.53 6.61
N GLY A 102 10.31 11.39 5.83
CA GLY A 102 8.86 11.45 5.76
C GLY A 102 8.31 11.95 4.44
N TYR A 103 7.02 12.25 4.42
CA TYR A 103 6.31 12.81 3.28
C TYR A 103 5.66 14.11 3.70
N PHE A 104 5.71 15.10 2.81
CA PHE A 104 4.96 16.33 3.00
C PHE A 104 3.67 16.24 2.19
N CYS A 105 2.56 16.55 2.84
CA CYS A 105 1.24 16.50 2.22
C CYS A 105 0.57 17.85 2.33
N SER A 106 -0.27 18.18 1.36
CA SER A 106 -1.13 19.37 1.39
C SER A 106 -2.58 18.91 1.37
N VAL A 107 -3.39 19.38 2.31
CA VAL A 107 -4.83 19.12 2.36
C VAL A 107 -5.54 20.45 2.18
N PHE A 108 -6.38 20.53 1.16
CA PHE A 108 -7.26 21.66 0.90
C PHE A 108 -8.67 21.29 1.33
N LYS A 109 -9.16 21.94 2.39
CA LYS A 109 -10.55 21.82 2.83
C LYS A 109 -11.45 22.63 1.90
N ASN A 110 -12.65 22.13 1.64
CA ASN A 110 -13.59 22.81 0.74
C ASN A 110 -14.12 24.14 1.30
N ASP A 111 -14.08 24.33 2.62
CA ASP A 111 -14.43 25.60 3.27
C ASP A 111 -13.32 26.67 3.15
N GLY A 112 -12.19 26.34 2.52
CA GLY A 112 -11.05 27.23 2.33
C GLY A 112 -10.19 27.43 3.59
N SER A 113 -10.52 26.75 4.70
CA SER A 113 -9.73 26.83 5.92
C SER A 113 -8.42 26.03 5.80
N PHE A 114 -7.40 26.49 6.51
CA PHE A 114 -6.16 25.74 6.69
C PHE A 114 -6.35 24.62 7.71
N LEU A 115 -5.52 23.57 7.63
CA LEU A 115 -5.42 22.59 8.71
C LEU A 115 -4.93 23.28 9.99
N THR A 116 -5.62 23.03 11.09
CA THR A 116 -5.16 23.38 12.45
C THR A 116 -4.36 22.23 13.06
N GLU A 117 -3.74 22.47 14.21
CA GLU A 117 -3.06 21.40 14.95
C GLU A 117 -4.06 20.33 15.40
N GLU A 118 -5.28 20.72 15.79
CA GLU A 118 -6.36 19.81 16.18
C GLU A 118 -6.80 18.92 15.02
N ASP A 119 -6.87 19.45 13.79
CA ASP A 119 -7.19 18.64 12.61
C ASP A 119 -6.12 17.56 12.37
N VAL A 120 -4.84 17.93 12.50
CA VAL A 120 -3.72 17.01 12.31
C VAL A 120 -3.71 15.92 13.38
N GLU A 121 -3.98 16.28 14.64
CA GLU A 121 -4.11 15.29 15.71
C GLU A 121 -5.31 14.36 15.48
N ALA A 122 -6.46 14.89 15.04
CA ALA A 122 -7.63 14.09 14.69
C ALA A 122 -7.33 13.11 13.54
N ILE A 123 -6.62 13.54 12.50
CA ILE A 123 -6.14 12.66 11.42
C ILE A 123 -5.24 11.57 12.00
N GLY A 124 -4.29 11.93 12.88
CA GLY A 124 -3.39 10.98 13.53
C GLY A 124 -4.14 9.94 14.36
N VAL A 125 -5.17 10.35 15.11
CA VAL A 125 -6.06 9.44 15.85
C VAL A 125 -6.80 8.51 14.89
N ARG A 126 -7.42 9.05 13.84
CA ARG A 126 -8.16 8.23 12.86
C ARG A 126 -7.27 7.23 12.14
N MET A 127 -6.04 7.60 11.80
CA MET A 127 -5.06 6.65 11.23
C MET A 127 -4.77 5.50 12.20
N ARG A 128 -4.62 5.77 13.50
CA ARG A 128 -4.37 4.73 14.52
C ARG A 128 -5.57 3.79 14.67
N GLU A 129 -6.79 4.32 14.63
CA GLU A 129 -8.02 3.51 14.61
C GLU A 129 -8.06 2.57 13.40
N LEU A 130 -7.79 3.09 12.20
CA LEU A 130 -7.73 2.29 10.97
C LEU A 130 -6.68 1.17 11.04
N VAL A 131 -5.56 1.38 11.73
CA VAL A 131 -4.54 0.35 11.98
C VAL A 131 -5.07 -0.75 12.89
N ILE A 132 -5.80 -0.38 13.96
CA ILE A 132 -6.45 -1.34 14.88
C ILE A 132 -7.53 -2.15 14.15
N GLU A 133 -8.31 -1.52 13.26
CA GLU A 133 -9.32 -2.17 12.43
C GLU A 133 -8.72 -3.21 11.45
N ASN A 134 -7.41 -3.12 11.16
CA ASN A 134 -6.65 -4.05 10.33
C ASN A 134 -7.30 -4.32 8.94
N ILE A 135 -7.80 -3.27 8.31
CA ILE A 135 -8.49 -3.33 7.02
C ILE A 135 -7.50 -3.78 5.92
N PRO A 136 -7.86 -4.73 5.05
CA PRO A 136 -6.98 -5.16 3.96
C PRO A 136 -6.91 -4.13 2.83
N PHE A 137 -5.70 -3.91 2.32
CA PHE A 137 -5.52 -3.23 1.03
C PHE A 137 -5.87 -4.21 -0.08
N ARG A 138 -7.00 -4.00 -0.75
CA ARG A 138 -7.50 -4.91 -1.79
C ARG A 138 -7.06 -4.44 -3.17
N ARG A 139 -6.10 -5.15 -3.76
CA ARG A 139 -5.66 -4.98 -5.14
C ARG A 139 -6.76 -5.39 -6.12
N LYS A 140 -7.04 -4.56 -7.11
CA LYS A 140 -7.92 -4.85 -8.25
C LYS A 140 -7.24 -4.40 -9.52
N GLU A 141 -7.23 -5.26 -10.52
CA GLU A 141 -6.88 -4.90 -11.89
C GLU A 141 -8.17 -4.50 -12.60
N LEU A 142 -8.21 -3.29 -13.16
CA LEU A 142 -9.39 -2.70 -13.77
C LEU A 142 -9.04 -2.22 -15.17
N GLN A 143 -10.03 -2.25 -16.06
CA GLN A 143 -9.90 -1.52 -17.32
C GLN A 143 -9.78 -0.03 -17.04
N ILE A 144 -9.00 0.67 -17.86
CA ILE A 144 -8.72 2.08 -17.61
C ILE A 144 -9.99 2.94 -17.61
N GLU A 145 -10.98 2.62 -18.45
CA GLU A 145 -12.27 3.31 -18.51
C GLU A 145 -13.08 3.13 -17.22
N GLU A 146 -13.01 1.94 -16.59
CA GLU A 146 -13.67 1.67 -15.31
C GLU A 146 -13.01 2.48 -14.19
N ALA A 147 -11.68 2.52 -14.15
CA ALA A 147 -10.95 3.32 -13.19
C ALA A 147 -11.22 4.82 -13.35
N ILE A 148 -11.28 5.32 -14.59
CA ILE A 148 -11.64 6.72 -14.89
C ILE A 148 -13.02 7.06 -14.33
N LYS A 149 -14.01 6.16 -14.46
CA LYS A 149 -15.35 6.38 -13.88
C LYS A 149 -15.29 6.49 -12.35
N ILE A 150 -14.58 5.57 -11.68
CA ILE A 150 -14.40 5.57 -10.23
C ILE A 150 -13.79 6.91 -9.76
N PHE A 151 -12.74 7.39 -10.42
CA PHE A 151 -12.08 8.65 -10.04
C PHE A 151 -12.87 9.90 -10.41
N LYS A 152 -13.71 9.85 -11.46
CA LYS A 152 -14.66 10.93 -11.77
C LYS A 152 -15.72 11.05 -10.68
N GLU A 153 -16.27 9.92 -10.22
CA GLU A 153 -17.28 9.86 -9.16
C GLU A 153 -16.73 10.29 -7.79
N SER A 154 -15.45 9.98 -7.50
CA SER A 154 -14.80 10.41 -6.25
C SER A 154 -14.37 11.88 -6.23
N GLY A 155 -14.41 12.56 -7.39
CA GLY A 155 -13.95 13.94 -7.55
C GLY A 155 -12.43 14.09 -7.75
N ASP A 156 -11.69 12.99 -7.92
CA ASP A 156 -10.23 12.97 -8.12
C ASP A 156 -9.84 13.30 -9.58
N LEU A 157 -10.20 14.49 -10.06
CA LEU A 157 -10.04 14.90 -11.46
C LEU A 157 -8.58 14.92 -11.95
N ASP A 158 -7.60 15.07 -11.05
CA ASP A 158 -6.19 15.00 -11.42
C ASP A 158 -5.77 13.57 -11.81
N LYS A 159 -6.34 12.55 -11.14
CA LYS A 159 -6.12 11.14 -11.50
C LYS A 159 -6.78 10.80 -12.82
N VAL A 160 -7.97 11.35 -13.06
CA VAL A 160 -8.67 11.20 -14.35
C VAL A 160 -7.78 11.64 -15.51
N LYS A 161 -7.20 12.84 -15.43
CA LYS A 161 -6.29 13.37 -16.47
C LYS A 161 -5.04 12.50 -16.64
N LEU A 162 -4.50 11.98 -15.54
CA LEU A 162 -3.35 11.07 -15.57
C LEU A 162 -3.70 9.79 -16.33
N LEU A 163 -4.84 9.17 -16.02
CA LEU A 163 -5.26 7.92 -16.65
C LEU A 163 -5.63 8.11 -18.13
N GLU A 164 -6.27 9.21 -18.49
CA GLU A 164 -6.57 9.54 -19.90
C GLU A 164 -5.30 9.69 -20.75
N THR A 165 -4.11 9.83 -20.14
CA THR A 165 -2.84 10.06 -20.85
C THR A 165 -1.79 8.97 -20.63
N CYS A 166 -2.01 7.97 -19.76
CA CYS A 166 -0.97 6.98 -19.45
C CYS A 166 -0.80 5.90 -20.54
N GLY A 167 -1.79 5.70 -21.40
CA GLY A 167 -1.72 4.76 -22.53
C GLY A 167 -1.84 3.27 -22.16
N GLU A 168 -2.13 2.96 -20.89
CA GLU A 168 -2.33 1.59 -20.41
C GLU A 168 -3.76 1.10 -20.68
N VAL A 169 -3.92 -0.19 -20.95
CA VAL A 169 -5.26 -0.81 -21.12
C VAL A 169 -5.86 -1.20 -19.76
N TYR A 170 -5.00 -1.69 -18.87
CA TYR A 170 -5.36 -2.10 -17.52
C TYR A 170 -4.49 -1.37 -16.52
N ILE A 171 -5.07 -1.03 -15.38
CA ILE A 171 -4.35 -0.44 -14.27
C ILE A 171 -4.62 -1.20 -12.98
N THR A 172 -3.67 -1.12 -12.06
CA THR A 172 -3.83 -1.66 -10.71
C THR A 172 -4.30 -0.56 -9.77
N CYS A 173 -5.47 -0.76 -9.18
CA CYS A 173 -6.01 0.08 -8.11
C CYS A 173 -6.03 -0.70 -6.80
N TYR A 174 -5.97 0.03 -5.69
CA TYR A 174 -6.20 -0.51 -4.36
C TYR A 174 -7.43 0.14 -3.75
N SER A 175 -8.28 -0.67 -3.12
CA SER A 175 -9.35 -0.16 -2.27
C SER A 175 -9.02 -0.41 -0.79
N LEU A 176 -9.23 0.62 0.02
CA LEU A 176 -9.18 0.59 1.48
C LEU A 176 -10.56 1.01 2.02
N GLY A 177 -11.40 0.01 2.32
CA GLY A 177 -12.82 0.25 2.57
C GLY A 177 -13.51 0.80 1.33
N ASP A 178 -14.14 1.96 1.49
CA ASP A 178 -14.86 2.75 0.50
C ASP A 178 -13.96 3.66 -0.35
N VAL A 179 -12.69 3.82 0.00
CA VAL A 179 -11.76 4.66 -0.78
C VAL A 179 -10.96 3.80 -1.75
N THR A 180 -10.88 4.25 -3.01
CA THR A 180 -10.07 3.62 -4.05
C THR A 180 -8.99 4.59 -4.51
N ASP A 181 -7.78 4.08 -4.73
CA ASP A 181 -6.66 4.86 -5.19
C ASP A 181 -5.73 4.05 -6.11
N TYR A 182 -4.98 4.75 -6.95
CA TYR A 182 -4.12 4.18 -7.97
C TYR A 182 -2.67 4.12 -7.49
N TYR A 183 -2.05 2.94 -7.58
CA TYR A 183 -0.64 2.73 -7.24
C TYR A 183 0.04 1.87 -8.31
N TYR A 184 1.22 2.29 -8.75
CA TYR A 184 2.09 1.49 -9.62
C TYR A 184 2.72 0.30 -8.89
N ASP A 185 3.05 0.50 -7.61
CA ASP A 185 3.74 -0.48 -6.78
C ASP A 185 2.77 -1.14 -5.79
N GLU A 186 3.18 -2.32 -5.32
CA GLU A 186 2.44 -3.08 -4.31
C GLU A 186 2.47 -2.46 -2.91
N LEU A 187 1.42 -2.74 -2.13
CA LEU A 187 1.23 -2.28 -0.75
C LEU A 187 1.41 -3.42 0.25
N VAL A 188 1.51 -3.09 1.54
CA VAL A 188 1.46 -4.09 2.62
C VAL A 188 0.08 -4.76 2.67
N PRO A 189 -0.07 -5.96 3.26
CA PRO A 189 -1.32 -6.73 3.15
C PRO A 189 -2.57 -6.09 3.78
N SER A 190 -2.39 -5.28 4.83
CA SER A 190 -3.46 -4.60 5.58
C SER A 190 -2.91 -3.43 6.41
N THR A 191 -3.79 -2.56 6.89
CA THR A 191 -3.43 -1.40 7.73
C THR A 191 -2.75 -1.81 9.04
N GLY A 192 -3.01 -3.00 9.57
CA GLY A 192 -2.39 -3.51 10.81
C GLY A 192 -0.87 -3.65 10.75
N TYR A 193 -0.26 -3.60 9.56
CA TYR A 193 1.19 -3.54 9.39
C TYR A 193 1.78 -2.16 9.74
N LEU A 194 0.99 -1.10 9.71
CA LEU A 194 1.43 0.29 9.79
C LEU A 194 1.46 0.82 11.23
N LYS A 195 2.16 0.11 12.12
CA LYS A 195 2.13 0.32 13.57
C LYS A 195 2.85 1.59 14.05
N THR A 196 3.82 2.07 13.28
CA THR A 196 4.71 3.18 13.67
C THR A 196 4.67 4.29 12.65
N PHE A 197 4.11 5.44 13.03
CA PHE A 197 4.11 6.66 12.23
C PHE A 197 3.86 7.87 13.11
N GLY A 198 4.04 9.06 12.54
CA GLY A 198 3.64 10.32 13.14
C GLY A 198 3.15 11.28 12.06
N VAL A 199 2.19 12.12 12.40
CA VAL A 199 1.67 13.19 11.54
C VAL A 199 1.90 14.50 12.29
N LYS A 200 2.35 15.53 11.58
CA LYS A 200 2.61 16.87 12.12
C LYS A 200 2.23 17.91 11.06
N LEU A 201 1.82 19.09 11.53
CA LEU A 201 1.55 20.25 10.68
C LEU A 201 2.85 20.83 10.11
#